data_AF-A0A1H6DSV6-F1
#
_entry.id   AF-A0A1H6DSV6-F1
#
_cell.length_a   1.000
_cell.length_b   1.000
_cell.length_c   1.000
_cell.angle_alpha   90.00
_cell.angle_beta   90.00
_cell.angle_gamma   90.00
#
_symmetry.space_group_name_H-M   'P 1'
#
loop_
_entity.id
_entity.type
_entity.pdbx_description
1 polymer ?
#
loop_
_entity_poly.entity_id
_entity_poly.type
_entity_poly.pdbx_seq_one_letter_code
_entity_poly.pdbx_strand_id
1 'polypeptide(L)'
;MLTAASTKKQASLAPQEALRQKLLAELQEKDPGVALTDLQVAMAKQPSLARYCASIARSLGRAAVAKYDGAAHRAQAWSRPVCDTAFATGVASVG
;
A
#
# COMPACT_ATOMS: atom_id res chain seq x y z
N MET A 1 -26.78 -11.73 -21.20
CA MET A 1 -26.21 -10.56 -20.52
C MET A 1 -24.70 -10.65 -20.63
N LEU A 2 -24.07 -9.63 -21.22
CA LEU A 2 -22.63 -9.57 -21.44
C LEU A 2 -21.91 -9.24 -20.11
N THR A 3 -20.88 -9.99 -19.75
CA THR A 3 -19.68 -9.40 -19.14
C THR A 3 -18.45 -10.13 -19.62
N ALA A 4 -17.54 -9.31 -20.16
CA ALA A 4 -16.39 -9.65 -20.95
C ALA A 4 -15.32 -10.43 -20.17
N ALA A 5 -14.58 -11.22 -20.95
CA ALA A 5 -13.32 -11.82 -20.58
C ALA A 5 -12.36 -10.83 -19.90
N SER A 6 -11.66 -11.32 -18.89
CA SER A 6 -10.28 -10.91 -18.67
C SER A 6 -9.48 -12.17 -18.42
N THR A 7 -8.98 -12.68 -19.54
CA THR A 7 -7.85 -13.59 -19.67
C THR A 7 -6.94 -13.45 -18.47
N LYS A 8 -6.74 -14.55 -17.73
CA LYS A 8 -5.63 -14.75 -16.81
C LYS A 8 -4.33 -14.55 -17.58
N LYS A 9 -3.95 -13.29 -17.82
CA LYS A 9 -2.61 -12.98 -18.25
C LYS A 9 -1.78 -13.30 -17.02
N GLN A 10 -0.98 -14.35 -17.13
CA GLN A 10 0.25 -14.51 -16.38
C GLN A 10 1.12 -13.28 -16.71
N ALA A 11 0.69 -12.11 -16.23
CA ALA A 11 1.49 -10.92 -16.25
C ALA A 11 2.57 -11.22 -15.24
N SER A 12 3.80 -11.33 -15.70
CA SER A 12 4.97 -10.94 -14.91
C SER A 12 4.52 -9.81 -13.99
N LEU A 13 4.35 -10.10 -12.70
CA LEU A 13 3.76 -9.18 -11.73
C LEU A 13 4.42 -7.83 -11.96
N ALA A 14 3.62 -6.83 -12.32
CA ALA A 14 4.18 -5.54 -12.64
C ALA A 14 5.02 -5.08 -11.43
N PRO A 15 6.21 -4.48 -11.60
CA PRO A 15 7.12 -4.20 -10.49
C PRO A 15 6.46 -3.49 -9.30
N GLN A 16 5.48 -2.62 -9.58
CA GLN A 16 4.67 -1.95 -8.55
C GLN A 16 3.78 -2.89 -7.74
N GLU A 17 3.24 -3.94 -8.35
CA GLU A 17 2.35 -4.91 -7.68
C GLU A 17 3.15 -5.91 -6.84
N ALA A 18 4.31 -6.34 -7.33
CA ALA A 18 5.26 -7.12 -6.54
C ALA A 18 5.73 -6.34 -5.31
N LEU A 19 6.07 -5.05 -5.49
CA LEU A 19 6.41 -4.15 -4.39
C LEU A 19 5.24 -3.99 -3.41
N ARG A 20 4.01 -3.80 -3.90
CA ARG A 20 2.81 -3.69 -3.07
C ARG A 20 2.62 -4.92 -2.19
N GLN A 21 2.70 -6.11 -2.76
CA GLN A 21 2.52 -7.36 -2.02
C GLN A 21 3.62 -7.56 -0.97
N LYS A 22 4.87 -7.27 -1.32
CA LYS A 22 5.98 -7.31 -0.36
C LYS A 22 5.75 -6.37 0.82
N LEU A 23 5.37 -5.13 0.55
CA LEU A 23 5.12 -4.12 1.58
C LEU A 23 3.94 -4.48 2.48
N LEU A 24 2.89 -5.10 1.92
CA LEU A 24 1.75 -5.59 2.69
C LEU A 24 2.15 -6.75 3.62
N ALA A 25 2.98 -7.68 3.12
CA ALA A 25 3.53 -8.75 3.95
C ALA A 25 4.40 -8.18 5.08
N GLU A 26 5.32 -7.25 4.78
CA GLU A 26 6.16 -6.63 5.81
C GLU A 26 5.38 -5.80 6.82
N LEU A 27 4.32 -5.10 6.39
CA LEU A 27 3.42 -4.41 7.30
C LEU A 27 2.77 -5.41 8.27
N GLN A 28 2.31 -6.55 7.76
CA GLN A 28 1.66 -7.59 8.55
C GLN A 28 2.64 -8.26 9.53
N GLU A 29 3.87 -8.54 9.09
CA GLU A 29 4.90 -9.21 9.89
C GLU A 29 5.59 -8.27 10.90
N LYS A 30 5.86 -7.02 10.49
CA LYS A 30 6.59 -6.04 11.30
C LYS A 30 5.64 -4.92 11.71
N ASP A 31 5.81 -3.73 11.12
CA ASP A 31 5.03 -2.53 11.41
C ASP A 31 4.78 -1.73 10.13
N PRO A 32 3.70 -0.92 10.10
CA PRO A 32 3.42 -0.02 8.99
C PRO A 32 4.57 0.96 8.74
N GLY A 33 5.27 1.39 9.79
CA GLY A 33 6.42 2.29 9.67
C GLY A 33 7.56 1.70 8.83
N VAL A 34 7.86 0.40 9.01
CA VAL A 34 8.92 -0.29 8.24
C VAL A 34 8.51 -0.38 6.77
N ALA A 35 7.27 -0.80 6.49
CA ALA A 35 6.76 -0.83 5.12
C ALA A 35 6.79 0.55 4.46
N LEU A 36 6.37 1.61 5.17
CA LEU A 36 6.40 2.97 4.63
C LEU A 36 7.83 3.45 4.33
N THR A 37 8.80 3.11 5.17
CA THR A 37 10.21 3.41 4.91
C THR A 37 10.74 2.65 3.70
N ASP A 38 10.42 1.36 3.56
CA ASP A 38 10.82 0.58 2.39
C ASP A 38 10.18 1.10 1.10
N LEU A 39 8.94 1.58 1.17
CA LEU A 39 8.26 2.24 0.06
C LEU A 39 8.98 3.54 -0.33
N GLN A 40 9.39 4.36 0.64
CA GLN A 40 10.15 5.59 0.38
C GLN A 40 11.50 5.29 -0.28
N VAL A 41 12.23 4.27 0.21
CA VAL A 41 13.50 3.84 -0.38
C VAL A 41 13.29 3.33 -1.82
N ALA A 42 12.24 2.55 -2.06
CA ALA A 42 11.92 2.03 -3.39
C ALA A 42 11.59 3.15 -4.39
N MET A 43 10.83 4.16 -3.97
CA MET A 43 10.54 5.33 -4.81
C MET A 43 11.78 6.20 -5.07
N ALA A 44 12.63 6.39 -4.07
CA ALA A 44 13.88 7.13 -4.22
C ALA A 44 14.82 6.45 -5.22
N LYS A 45 14.86 5.11 -5.22
CA LYS A 45 15.61 4.33 -6.21
C LYS A 45 14.95 4.33 -7.59
N GLN A 46 13.63 4.34 -7.64
CA GLN A 46 12.88 4.23 -8.89
C GLN A 46 11.70 5.22 -8.92
N PRO A 47 11.93 6.46 -9.40
CA PRO A 47 10.90 7.49 -9.42
C PRO A 47 9.70 7.15 -10.32
N SER A 48 9.85 6.20 -11.27
CA SER A 48 8.72 5.68 -12.05
C SER A 48 7.71 4.90 -11.21
N LEU A 49 8.04 4.50 -9.97
CA LEU A 49 7.10 3.92 -9.02
C LEU A 49 6.33 4.97 -8.22
N ALA A 50 6.80 6.22 -8.17
CA ALA A 50 6.17 7.29 -7.41
C ALA A 50 4.73 7.57 -7.87
N ARG A 51 4.44 7.43 -9.18
CA ARG A 51 3.07 7.50 -9.73
C ARG A 51 2.10 6.47 -9.14
N TYR A 52 2.61 5.34 -8.67
CA TYR A 52 1.81 4.28 -8.05
C TYR A 52 1.76 4.40 -6.53
N CYS A 53 2.52 5.34 -5.94
CA CYS A 53 2.61 5.43 -4.49
C CYS A 53 1.25 5.64 -3.83
N ALA A 54 0.39 6.48 -4.40
CA ALA A 54 -0.94 6.70 -3.86
C ALA A 54 -1.79 5.42 -3.80
N SER A 55 -1.68 4.53 -4.80
CA SER A 55 -2.41 3.26 -4.82
C SER A 55 -1.85 2.27 -3.79
N ILE A 56 -0.53 2.18 -3.69
CA ILE A 56 0.18 1.31 -2.75
C ILE A 56 -0.07 1.79 -1.31
N ALA A 57 0.14 3.06 -1.03
CA ALA A 57 -0.07 3.68 0.28
C ALA A 57 -1.52 3.53 0.76
N ARG A 58 -2.50 3.69 -0.13
CA ARG A 58 -3.92 3.46 0.22
C ARG A 58 -4.19 2.00 0.60
N SER A 59 -3.54 1.05 -0.07
CA SER A 59 -3.63 -0.38 0.28
C SER A 59 -2.97 -0.66 1.63
N LEU A 60 -1.81 -0.06 1.90
CA LEU A 60 -1.12 -0.17 3.19
C LEU A 60 -1.94 0.45 4.33
N GLY A 61 -2.61 1.58 4.11
CA GLY A 61 -3.48 2.21 5.11
C GLY A 61 -4.60 1.29 5.55
N ARG A 62 -5.27 0.61 4.60
CA ARG A 62 -6.30 -0.38 4.93
C ARG A 62 -5.75 -1.57 5.69
N ALA A 63 -4.59 -2.08 5.27
CA ALA A 63 -3.94 -3.20 5.95
C ALA A 63 -3.46 -2.82 7.36
N ALA A 64 -3.01 -1.58 7.57
CA ALA A 64 -2.64 -1.07 8.89
C ALA A 64 -3.84 -1.06 9.85
N VAL A 65 -5.02 -0.63 9.39
CA VAL A 65 -6.25 -0.70 10.21
C VAL A 65 -6.59 -2.15 10.55
N ALA A 66 -6.50 -3.06 9.58
CA ALA A 66 -6.74 -4.48 9.81
C ALA A 66 -5.75 -5.10 10.81
N LYS A 67 -4.46 -4.70 10.77
CA LYS A 67 -3.44 -5.14 11.72
C LYS A 67 -3.70 -4.66 13.15
N TYR A 68 -4.19 -3.42 13.31
CA TYR A 68 -4.48 -2.83 14.62
C TYR A 68 -5.92 -3.06 15.10
N ASP A 69 -6.56 -4.16 14.68
CA ASP A 69 -7.92 -4.52 15.10
C ASP A 69 -8.97 -3.41 14.87
N GLY A 70 -8.86 -2.68 13.76
CA GLY A 70 -9.77 -1.58 13.44
C GLY A 70 -9.37 -0.23 14.05
N ALA A 71 -8.26 -0.14 14.80
CA ALA A 71 -7.82 1.12 15.41
C ALA A 71 -7.24 2.09 14.36
N ALA A 72 -8.13 2.81 13.68
CA ALA A 72 -7.78 3.81 12.66
C ALA A 72 -6.83 4.90 13.19
N HIS A 73 -7.00 5.33 14.44
CA HIS A 73 -6.13 6.32 15.08
C HIS A 73 -4.68 5.82 15.22
N ARG A 74 -4.46 4.54 15.54
CA ARG A 74 -3.11 3.94 15.59
C ARG A 74 -2.51 3.84 14.20
N ALA A 75 -3.30 3.46 13.21
CA ALA A 75 -2.85 3.43 11.82
C ALA A 75 -2.46 4.83 11.33
N GLN A 76 -3.27 5.86 11.59
CA GLN A 76 -3.00 7.25 11.20
C GLN A 76 -1.74 7.82 11.83
N ALA A 77 -1.34 7.39 13.04
CA ALA A 77 -0.10 7.84 13.67
C ALA A 77 1.17 7.52 12.83
N TRP A 78 1.08 6.56 11.89
CA TRP A 78 2.18 6.18 11.02
C TRP A 78 2.28 6.99 9.72
N SER A 79 1.39 7.96 9.50
CA SER A 79 1.48 8.80 8.32
C SER A 79 2.82 9.58 8.28
N ARG A 80 3.64 9.37 7.22
CA ARG A 80 4.89 10.08 6.88
C ARG A 80 4.87 10.73 5.49
N PRO A 81 5.52 11.91 5.33
CA PRO A 81 5.35 12.76 4.16
C PRO A 81 5.72 12.04 2.85
N VAL A 82 5.07 12.48 1.75
CA VAL A 82 5.14 12.01 0.34
C VAL A 82 3.95 11.15 -0.11
N CYS A 83 3.55 10.12 0.63
CA CYS A 83 2.41 9.26 0.24
C CYS A 83 1.28 9.24 1.27
N ASP A 84 1.31 10.23 2.15
CA ASP A 84 0.54 10.29 3.37
C ASP A 84 -0.94 10.45 3.18
N THR A 85 -1.32 11.42 2.35
CA THR A 85 -2.73 11.69 2.10
C THR A 85 -3.40 10.44 1.56
N ALA A 86 -2.70 9.67 0.73
CA ALA A 86 -3.22 8.42 0.20
C ALA A 86 -3.25 7.29 1.23
N PHE A 87 -2.25 7.19 2.11
CA PHE A 87 -2.25 6.26 3.24
C PHE A 87 -3.39 6.57 4.22
N ALA A 88 -3.51 7.82 4.66
CA ALA A 88 -4.57 8.30 5.52
C ALA A 88 -5.95 8.12 4.88
N THR A 89 -6.07 8.32 3.56
CA THR A 89 -7.32 8.00 2.84
C THR A 89 -7.61 6.49 2.84
N GLY A 90 -6.57 5.65 2.79
CA GLY A 90 -6.71 4.21 2.93
C GLY A 90 -7.24 3.84 4.31
N VAL A 91 -6.65 4.41 5.36
CA VAL A 91 -7.10 4.25 6.75
C VAL A 91 -8.56 4.71 6.90
N ALA A 92 -8.87 5.93 6.47
CA ALA A 92 -10.22 6.51 6.55
C ALA A 92 -11.27 5.80 5.68
N SER A 93 -10.83 5.00 4.69
CA SER A 93 -11.76 4.22 3.85
C SER A 93 -12.29 2.95 4.52
N VAL A 94 -11.67 2.51 5.62
CA VAL A 94 -12.05 1.28 6.36
C VAL A 94 -12.16 1.48 7.88
N GLY A 95 -11.85 2.69 8.36
CA GLY A 95 -11.85 3.06 9.77
C GLY A 95 -13.02 3.93 10.17
#